data_AF-A0A3D9T949-F1
#
_entry.id   AF-A0A3D9T949-F1
#
_cell.length_a   1.000
_cell.length_b   1.000
_cell.length_c   1.000
_cell.angle_alpha   90.00
_cell.angle_beta   90.00
_cell.angle_gamma   90.00
#
_symmetry.space_group_name_H-M   'P 1'
#
loop_
_entity.id
_entity.type
_entity.pdbx_description
1 polymer ?
#
loop_
_entity_poly.entity_id
_entity_poly.type
_entity_poly.pdbx_seq_one_letter_code
_entity_poly.pdbx_strand_id
1 'polypeptide(L)' 'MTTPPEGEEFAHMDHVDRDTRVHEPTEPDEETVLRALYGEPDVDGVFRGEEVSPGG' A
#
# COMPACT_ATOMS: atom_id res chain seq x y z
N MET A 1 -29.23 -23.71 -7.47
CA MET A 1 -28.74 -22.53 -6.70
C MET A 1 -28.37 -21.50 -7.73
N THR A 2 -29.08 -20.38 -7.76
CA THR A 2 -28.82 -19.27 -8.69
C THR A 2 -27.86 -18.33 -8.00
N THR A 3 -26.63 -18.20 -8.51
CA THR A 3 -25.70 -17.15 -8.06
C THR A 3 -26.32 -15.80 -8.41
N PRO A 4 -26.50 -14.87 -7.45
CA PRO A 4 -27.01 -13.54 -7.76
C PRO A 4 -26.02 -12.80 -8.67
N PRO A 5 -26.51 -11.86 -9.51
CA PRO A 5 -25.65 -11.11 -10.42
C PRO A 5 -24.61 -10.33 -9.60
N GLU A 6 -23.33 -10.49 -9.95
CA GLU A 6 -22.16 -9.97 -9.22
C GLU A 6 -22.30 -8.49 -8.83
N GLY A 7 -23.03 -7.69 -9.61
CA GLY A 7 -23.24 -6.26 -9.36
C GLY A 7 -24.15 -5.88 -8.18
N GLU A 8 -25.06 -6.75 -7.73
CA GLU A 8 -25.94 -6.44 -6.59
C GLU A 8 -25.20 -6.60 -5.24
N GLU A 9 -24.20 -7.48 -5.18
CA GLU A 9 -23.38 -7.68 -3.97
C GLU A 9 -22.44 -6.49 -3.72
N PHE A 10 -21.82 -5.94 -4.77
CA PHE A 10 -20.95 -4.76 -4.66
C PHE A 10 -21.69 -3.52 -4.14
N ALA A 11 -22.96 -3.34 -4.51
CA ALA A 11 -23.78 -2.20 -4.07
C ALA A 11 -24.10 -2.23 -2.56
N HIS A 12 -23.88 -3.37 -1.88
CA HIS A 12 -24.11 -3.51 -0.45
C HIS A 12 -22.84 -3.44 0.40
N MET A 13 -21.65 -3.37 -0.20
CA MET A 13 -20.38 -3.37 0.55
C MET A 13 -20.19 -2.10 1.38
N ASP A 14 -20.76 -0.96 0.95
CA ASP A 14 -20.75 0.31 1.70
C ASP A 14 -21.52 0.23 3.05
N HIS A 15 -22.35 -0.81 3.25
CA HIS A 15 -23.06 -1.03 4.52
C HIS A 15 -22.21 -1.77 5.57
N VAL A 16 -21.02 -2.24 5.22
CA VAL A 16 -20.12 -3.00 6.10
C VAL A 16 -19.07 -2.09 6.78
N ASP A 17 -18.96 -0.85 6.30
CA ASP A 17 -17.99 0.13 6.79
C ASP A 17 -18.41 0.71 8.14
N ARG A 18 -17.90 0.08 9.21
CA ARG A 18 -18.16 0.51 10.60
C ARG A 18 -17.37 1.77 10.99
N ASP A 19 -16.18 1.98 10.44
CA ASP A 19 -15.34 3.16 10.70
C ASP A 19 -15.36 4.06 9.45
N THR A 20 -15.71 5.33 9.62
CA THR A 20 -15.78 6.31 8.53
C THR A 20 -14.42 6.58 7.86
N ARG A 21 -13.33 6.14 8.50
CA ARG A 21 -11.95 6.29 8.02
C ARG A 21 -11.41 5.02 7.38
N VAL A 22 -12.24 4.00 7.16
CA VAL A 22 -11.80 2.74 6.51
C VAL A 22 -11.25 2.96 5.10
N HIS A 23 -11.65 4.06 4.44
CA HIS A 23 -11.10 4.47 3.15
C HIS A 23 -9.91 5.44 3.28
N GLU A 24 -9.56 5.86 4.49
CA GLU A 24 -8.34 6.63 4.71
C GLU A 24 -7.13 5.68 4.65
N PRO A 25 -6.01 6.10 4.05
CA PRO A 25 -4.77 5.35 4.12
C PRO A 25 -4.37 5.10 5.58
N THR A 26 -4.19 3.83 5.94
CA THR A 26 -3.75 3.45 7.28
C THR A 26 -2.24 3.54 7.46
N GLU A 27 -1.51 3.63 6.36
CA GLU A 27 -0.05 3.65 6.31
C GLU A 27 0.44 4.80 5.42
N PRO A 28 1.68 5.30 5.65
CA PRO A 28 2.30 6.27 4.77
C PRO A 28 2.51 5.68 3.37
N ASP A 29 2.53 6.56 2.36
CA ASP A 29 2.86 6.16 1.00
C ASP A 29 4.23 5.48 0.92
N GLU A 30 4.33 4.50 0.02
CA GLU A 30 5.53 3.69 -0.19
C GLU A 30 6.78 4.57 -0.42
N GLU A 31 6.68 5.63 -1.22
CA GLU A 31 7.79 6.55 -1.46
C GLU A 31 8.29 7.21 -0.16
N THR A 32 7.37 7.59 0.74
CA THR A 32 7.74 8.19 2.04
C THR A 32 8.51 7.18 2.89
N VAL A 33 8.05 5.93 2.90
CA VAL A 33 8.71 4.84 3.64
C VAL A 33 10.08 4.55 3.05
N LEU A 34 10.18 4.40 1.73
CA LEU A 34 11.44 4.09 1.03
C LEU A 34 12.47 5.20 1.22
N ARG A 35 12.08 6.47 1.16
CA ARG A 35 12.97 7.61 1.44
C ARG A 35 13.48 7.63 2.88
N ALA A 36 12.61 7.31 3.83
CA ALA A 36 12.99 7.24 5.24
C ALA A 36 13.99 6.11 5.53
N LEU A 37 13.88 4.98 4.81
CA LEU A 37 14.73 3.80 5.01
C LEU A 37 16.04 3.85 4.23
N TYR A 38 16.00 4.35 2.99
CA TYR A 38 17.10 4.21 2.03
C TYR A 38 17.65 5.56 1.54
N GLY A 39 17.03 6.69 1.93
CA GLY A 39 17.39 8.01 1.42
C GLY A 39 16.84 8.27 0.03
N GLU A 40 17.51 9.12 -0.75
CA GLU A 40 17.06 9.44 -2.10
C GLU A 40 17.25 8.24 -3.05
N PRO A 41 16.31 8.01 -3.99
CA PRO A 41 16.53 7.03 -5.04
C PRO A 41 17.68 7.46 -5.96
N ASP A 42 18.26 6.50 -6.67
CA ASP A 42 19.28 6.79 -7.67
C ASP A 42 18.72 7.46 -8.95
N VAL A 43 19.58 7.66 -9.95
CA VAL A 43 19.22 8.30 -11.23
C VAL A 43 18.15 7.53 -12.02
N ASP A 44 17.97 6.24 -11.74
CA ASP A 44 16.98 5.38 -12.37
C ASP A 44 15.69 5.30 -11.53
N GLY A 45 15.63 5.98 -10.38
CA GLY A 45 14.50 5.95 -9.45
C GLY A 45 14.50 4.74 -8.50
N VAL A 46 15.63 4.04 -8.37
CA VAL A 46 15.74 2.82 -7.55
C VAL A 46 16.32 3.16 -6.17
N PHE A 47 15.61 2.75 -5.13
CA PHE A 47 16.11 2.76 -3.76
C PHE A 47 17.01 1.54 -3.54
N ARG A 48 18.28 1.76 -3.21
CA ARG A 48 19.22 0.69 -2.86
C ARG A 48 19.53 0.74 -1.37
N GLY A 49 19.40 -0.40 -0.70
CA GLY A 49 19.88 -0.55 0.66
C GLY A 49 21.39 -0.35 0.74
N GLU A 50 21.88 0.11 1.89
CA GLU A 50 23.31 0.15 2.14
C GLU A 50 23.87 -1.25 1.90
N GLU A 51 24.83 -1.34 0.97
CA GLU A 51 25.51 -2.59 0.69
C GLU A 51 26.21 -2.98 1.99
N VAL A 52 25.71 -4.00 2.68
CA VAL A 52 26.45 -4.62 3.78
C VAL A 52 27.70 -5.19 3.16
N SER A 53 28.76 -4.39 3.11
CA SER A 53 30.08 -4.82 2.67
C SER A 53 30.47 -5.96 3.59
N PRO A 54 30.69 -7.19 3.07
CA PRO A 54 31.27 -8.25 3.88
C PRO A 54 32.76 -7.93 4.05
N GLY A 55 33.09 -6.98 4.94
CA GLY A 55 34.48 -6.70 5.34
C GLY A 55 34.79 -5.22 5.54
N GLY A 56 35.08 -4.88 6.80
CA GLY A 56 35.65 -3.61 7.26
C GLY A 56 35.91 -3.66 8.75
#